data_AF-A0A2X1QT33-F1
#
_entry.id   AF-A0A2X1QT33-F1
#
_cell.length_a   1.000
_cell.length_b   1.000
_cell.length_c   1.000
_cell.angle_alpha   90.00
_cell.angle_beta   90.00
_cell.angle_gamma   90.00
#
_symmetry.space_group_name_H-M   'P 1'
#
loop_
_entity.id
_entity.type
_entity.pdbx_description
1 polymer ?
#
loop_
_entity_poly.entity_id
_entity_poly.type
_entity_poly.pdbx_seq_one_letter_code
_entity_poly.pdbx_strand_id
1 'polypeptide(L)'
;MTITGTNDVPEIGGVATAAVTEDVNVTSGNLTSGGTLTIADVDAGQSSFIAQPSVAGTYGTFTLAANGAWTYTANNAQTAIQQLGAGQTLTDSFTATSADGSASQTVTVTITGTNDVPEIGGVATAAVTEYECCQQ
;
A
#
# COMPACT_ATOMS: atom_id res chain seq x y z
N MET A 1 -41.16 10.41 28.50
CA MET A 1 -39.71 10.44 28.76
C MET A 1 -39.03 9.95 27.51
N THR A 2 -38.65 10.86 26.62
CA THR A 2 -37.86 10.56 25.42
C THR A 2 -36.40 10.59 25.86
N ILE A 3 -35.79 9.42 25.99
CA ILE A 3 -34.34 9.33 26.04
C ILE A 3 -33.88 9.60 24.61
N THR A 4 -33.37 10.80 24.35
CA THR A 4 -32.53 11.02 23.18
C THR A 4 -31.27 10.20 23.40
N GLY A 5 -31.15 9.07 22.69
CA GLY A 5 -29.85 8.42 22.53
C GLY A 5 -28.89 9.47 21.98
N THR A 6 -27.81 9.73 22.71
CA THR A 6 -26.68 10.45 22.16
C THR A 6 -26.07 9.54 21.10
N ASN A 7 -26.10 9.96 19.83
CA ASN A 7 -25.36 9.25 18.79
C ASN A 7 -23.88 9.33 19.16
N ASP A 8 -23.32 8.25 19.68
CA ASP A 8 -21.95 8.22 20.11
C ASP A 8 -21.03 8.04 18.89
N VAL A 9 -19.77 8.46 19.01
CA VAL A 9 -18.80 8.31 17.91
C VAL A 9 -18.23 6.89 17.95
N PRO A 10 -18.31 6.11 16.85
CA PRO A 10 -17.71 4.79 16.77
C PRO A 10 -16.20 4.83 16.99
N GLU A 11 -15.68 3.86 17.73
CA GLU A 11 -14.24 3.62 17.90
C GLU A 11 -13.75 2.63 16.83
N ILE A 12 -12.81 3.06 15.98
CA ILE A 12 -12.17 2.21 14.98
C ILE A 12 -10.79 1.77 15.49
N GLY A 13 -10.50 0.46 15.38
CA GLY A 13 -9.23 -0.15 15.75
C GLY A 13 -8.82 -1.27 14.78
N GLY A 14 -7.98 -2.19 15.24
CA GLY A 14 -7.50 -3.33 14.45
C GLY A 14 -6.24 -3.01 13.64
N VAL A 15 -6.07 -3.70 12.51
CA VAL A 15 -4.87 -3.56 11.67
C VAL A 15 -5.07 -2.44 10.66
N ALA A 16 -4.44 -1.29 10.91
CA ALA A 16 -4.47 -0.11 10.05
C ALA A 16 -3.16 0.10 9.26
N THR A 17 -2.19 -0.79 9.40
CA THR A 17 -0.91 -0.69 8.69
C THR A 17 -0.48 -2.05 8.15
N ALA A 18 0.06 -2.08 6.94
CA ALA A 18 0.75 -3.25 6.41
C ALA A 18 2.01 -2.88 5.65
N ALA A 19 2.89 -3.87 5.49
CA ALA A 19 4.06 -3.77 4.65
C ALA A 19 4.10 -4.92 3.65
N VAL A 20 4.54 -4.62 2.44
CA VAL A 20 4.97 -5.59 1.44
C VAL A 20 6.41 -5.27 1.04
N THR A 21 7.12 -6.27 0.57
CA THR A 21 8.48 -6.10 0.05
C THR A 21 8.47 -6.46 -1.40
N GLU A 22 9.03 -5.59 -2.23
CA GLU A 22 9.31 -5.84 -3.63
C GLU A 22 9.93 -7.22 -3.85
N ASP A 23 9.53 -7.91 -4.91
CA ASP A 23 10.05 -9.23 -5.33
C ASP A 23 9.85 -10.38 -4.34
N VAL A 24 9.23 -10.12 -3.18
CA VAL A 24 9.02 -11.09 -2.12
C VAL A 24 7.56 -11.48 -2.05
N ASN A 25 7.30 -12.79 -1.99
CA ASN A 25 5.95 -13.37 -1.92
C ASN A 25 5.02 -12.95 -3.08
N VAL A 26 5.60 -12.67 -4.25
CA VAL A 26 4.85 -12.30 -5.46
C VAL A 26 3.97 -13.47 -5.90
N THR A 27 2.66 -13.23 -5.95
CA THR A 27 1.68 -14.23 -6.42
C THR A 27 1.00 -13.70 -7.67
N SER A 28 1.11 -14.44 -8.77
CA SER A 28 0.57 -14.02 -10.09
C SER A 28 1.04 -12.63 -10.54
N GLY A 29 2.27 -12.23 -10.17
CA GLY A 29 2.83 -10.92 -10.50
C GLY A 29 2.44 -9.79 -9.53
N ASN A 30 1.70 -10.10 -8.46
CA ASN A 30 1.23 -9.11 -7.51
C ASN A 30 1.87 -9.25 -6.12
N LEU A 31 2.14 -8.10 -5.51
CA LEU A 31 2.33 -7.96 -4.08
C LEU A 31 0.96 -7.86 -3.42
N THR A 32 0.71 -8.67 -2.41
CA THR A 32 -0.57 -8.68 -1.70
C THR A 32 -0.37 -8.58 -0.20
N SER A 33 -1.25 -7.82 0.45
CA SER A 33 -1.35 -7.77 1.90
C SER A 33 -2.80 -7.51 2.32
N GLY A 34 -3.11 -7.71 3.58
CA GLY A 34 -4.43 -7.48 4.11
C GLY A 34 -4.44 -7.41 5.62
N GLY A 35 -5.61 -7.11 6.15
CA GLY A 35 -5.85 -7.02 7.59
C GLY A 35 -7.33 -6.95 7.89
N THR A 36 -7.63 -6.67 9.14
CA THR A 36 -9.01 -6.47 9.58
C THR A 36 -9.04 -5.26 10.50
N LEU A 37 -9.82 -4.27 10.11
CA LEU A 37 -10.22 -3.18 11.00
C LEU A 37 -11.38 -3.66 11.86
N THR A 38 -11.42 -3.18 13.10
CA THR A 38 -12.54 -3.39 14.01
C THR A 38 -13.25 -2.07 14.22
N ILE A 39 -14.57 -2.11 14.40
CA ILE A 39 -15.36 -0.94 14.75
C ILE A 39 -16.28 -1.32 15.90
N ALA A 40 -16.30 -0.49 16.94
CA ALA A 40 -17.20 -0.62 18.07
C ALA A 40 -18.05 0.63 18.16
N ASP A 41 -19.36 0.44 18.22
CA ASP A 41 -20.35 1.50 18.39
C ASP A 41 -21.39 1.02 19.40
N VAL A 42 -21.84 1.91 20.30
CA VAL A 42 -22.88 1.56 21.29
C VAL A 42 -24.27 1.49 20.65
N ASP A 43 -24.47 2.18 19.52
CA ASP A 43 -25.70 2.19 18.77
C ASP A 43 -25.81 0.93 17.90
N ALA A 44 -26.90 0.18 18.10
CA ALA A 44 -27.12 -1.10 17.45
C ALA A 44 -27.14 -0.96 15.91
N GLY A 45 -26.25 -1.69 15.24
CA GLY A 45 -26.15 -1.71 13.78
C GLY A 45 -25.19 -0.67 13.18
N GLN A 46 -24.54 0.16 13.98
CA GLN A 46 -23.55 1.15 13.50
C GLN A 46 -22.10 0.63 13.50
N SER A 47 -21.87 -0.58 14.03
CA SER A 47 -20.56 -1.25 14.02
C SER A 47 -20.24 -1.92 12.66
N SER A 48 -20.27 -1.17 11.57
CA SER A 48 -19.83 -1.64 10.24
C SER A 48 -19.17 -0.53 9.43
N PHE A 49 -18.45 -0.91 8.36
CA PHE A 49 -17.78 0.03 7.46
C PHE A 49 -18.56 0.24 6.17
N ILE A 50 -18.36 1.41 5.55
CA ILE A 50 -18.70 1.61 4.14
C ILE A 50 -17.80 0.70 3.30
N ALA A 51 -18.40 -0.26 2.61
CA ALA A 51 -17.65 -1.17 1.76
C ALA A 51 -17.02 -0.42 0.57
N GLN A 52 -15.76 -0.71 0.31
CA GLN A 52 -14.96 -0.15 -0.77
C GLN A 52 -14.50 -1.31 -1.66
N PRO A 53 -15.22 -1.63 -2.75
CA PRO A 53 -14.95 -2.85 -3.52
C PRO A 53 -13.66 -2.75 -4.35
N SER A 54 -13.20 -1.54 -4.67
CA SER A 54 -11.97 -1.28 -5.42
C SER A 54 -11.64 0.21 -5.39
N VAL A 55 -10.65 0.59 -4.58
CA VAL A 55 -10.12 1.97 -4.51
C VAL A 55 -8.72 1.95 -5.08
N ALA A 56 -8.53 2.66 -6.19
CA ALA A 56 -7.20 2.82 -6.78
C ALA A 56 -6.35 3.75 -5.89
N GLY A 57 -5.19 3.25 -5.48
CA GLY A 57 -4.10 4.04 -4.90
C GLY A 57 -3.12 4.48 -5.98
N THR A 58 -1.95 4.95 -5.54
CA THR A 58 -0.85 5.34 -6.44
C THR A 58 -0.13 4.11 -6.98
N TYR A 59 0.07 3.10 -6.12
CA TYR A 59 0.87 1.91 -6.44
C TYR A 59 0.05 0.63 -6.46
N GLY A 60 -1.12 0.60 -5.84
CA GLY A 60 -1.96 -0.59 -5.82
C GLY A 60 -3.46 -0.29 -5.75
N THR A 61 -4.24 -1.34 -5.58
CA THR A 61 -5.69 -1.28 -5.41
C THR A 61 -6.04 -1.81 -4.03
N PHE A 62 -6.88 -1.06 -3.32
CA PHE A 62 -7.38 -1.40 -1.98
C PHE A 62 -8.84 -1.85 -2.05
N THR A 63 -9.19 -2.81 -1.21
CA THR A 63 -10.58 -3.20 -0.98
C THR A 63 -10.86 -3.24 0.52
N LEU A 64 -12.07 -2.88 0.91
CA LEU A 64 -12.58 -2.96 2.28
C LEU A 64 -14.00 -3.54 2.24
N ALA A 65 -14.22 -4.64 2.94
CA ALA A 65 -15.55 -5.19 3.16
C ALA A 65 -16.22 -4.51 4.37
N ALA A 66 -17.55 -4.57 4.43
CA ALA A 66 -18.32 -3.94 5.50
C ALA A 66 -18.01 -4.51 6.91
N ASN A 67 -17.45 -5.73 6.97
CA ASN A 67 -16.97 -6.37 8.19
C ASN A 67 -15.55 -5.93 8.61
N GLY A 68 -14.93 -4.99 7.90
CA GLY A 68 -13.60 -4.47 8.20
C GLY A 68 -12.44 -5.27 7.59
N ALA A 69 -12.71 -6.41 6.92
CA ALA A 69 -11.68 -7.14 6.20
C ALA A 69 -11.23 -6.33 4.98
N TRP A 70 -9.93 -6.09 4.87
CA TRP A 70 -9.39 -5.31 3.77
C TRP A 70 -8.20 -6.01 3.12
N THR A 71 -8.00 -5.70 1.84
CA THR A 71 -6.85 -6.21 1.06
C THR A 71 -6.24 -5.09 0.23
N TYR A 72 -4.96 -5.23 -0.05
CA TYR A 72 -4.19 -4.37 -0.93
C TYR A 72 -3.44 -5.24 -1.94
N THR A 73 -3.49 -4.85 -3.20
CA THR A 73 -2.82 -5.53 -4.31
C THR A 73 -2.08 -4.51 -5.17
N ALA A 74 -0.76 -4.65 -5.28
CA ALA A 74 0.07 -3.87 -6.20
C ALA A 74 0.67 -4.77 -7.28
N ASN A 75 0.92 -4.24 -8.48
CA ASN A 75 1.62 -5.00 -9.52
C ASN A 75 3.12 -4.83 -9.29
N ASN A 76 3.81 -5.94 -8.97
CA ASN A 76 5.23 -5.92 -8.65
C ASN A 76 6.04 -5.30 -9.80
N ALA A 77 5.68 -5.59 -11.05
CA ALA A 77 6.38 -5.11 -12.24
C ALA A 77 6.18 -3.60 -12.55
N GLN A 78 5.50 -2.84 -11.69
CA GLN A 78 5.40 -1.39 -11.87
C GLN A 78 6.78 -0.76 -11.78
N THR A 79 7.12 0.10 -12.76
CA THR A 79 8.42 0.78 -12.80
C THR A 79 8.73 1.55 -11.52
N ALA A 80 7.73 2.17 -10.87
CA ALA A 80 7.97 2.87 -9.61
C ALA A 80 8.41 1.93 -8.47
N ILE A 81 7.88 0.70 -8.44
CA ILE A 81 8.23 -0.32 -7.46
C ILE A 81 9.62 -0.88 -7.78
N GLN A 82 9.86 -1.26 -9.05
CA GLN A 82 11.17 -1.77 -9.54
C GLN A 82 12.33 -0.75 -9.52
N GLN A 83 12.07 0.49 -9.13
CA GLN A 83 13.10 1.52 -8.98
C GLN A 83 13.45 1.77 -7.50
N LEU A 84 12.81 1.05 -6.58
CA LEU A 84 13.14 1.16 -5.17
C LEU A 84 14.45 0.45 -4.90
N GLY A 85 15.46 1.21 -4.45
CA GLY A 85 16.66 0.60 -3.87
C GLY A 85 16.37 -0.03 -2.51
N ALA A 86 17.28 -0.88 -2.03
CA ALA A 86 17.16 -1.48 -0.70
C ALA A 86 16.96 -0.43 0.41
N GLY A 87 15.88 -0.61 1.18
CA GLY A 87 15.49 0.30 2.27
C GLY A 87 14.77 1.57 1.81
N GLN A 88 14.61 1.80 0.51
CA GLN A 88 13.67 2.81 0.00
C GLN A 88 12.24 2.29 0.10
N THR A 89 11.29 3.21 0.22
CA THR A 89 9.89 2.85 0.44
C THR A 89 8.94 3.72 -0.37
N LEU A 90 7.86 3.11 -0.83
CA LEU A 90 6.65 3.78 -1.33
C LEU A 90 5.51 3.57 -0.35
N THR A 91 4.52 4.45 -0.36
CA THR A 91 3.39 4.35 0.56
C THR A 91 2.10 4.74 -0.15
N ASP A 92 1.07 3.92 0.05
CA ASP A 92 -0.32 4.25 -0.25
C ASP A 92 -1.11 4.42 1.06
N SER A 93 -2.14 5.26 1.03
CA SER A 93 -3.03 5.48 2.18
C SER A 93 -4.49 5.56 1.73
N PHE A 94 -5.36 4.86 2.46
CA PHE A 94 -6.78 4.72 2.16
C PHE A 94 -7.61 5.05 3.39
N THR A 95 -8.72 5.77 3.23
CA THR A 95 -9.60 6.11 4.35
C THR A 95 -10.73 5.10 4.45
N ALA A 96 -10.78 4.35 5.55
CA ALA A 96 -11.94 3.57 5.95
C ALA A 96 -12.90 4.46 6.75
N THR A 97 -14.21 4.34 6.50
CA THR A 97 -15.23 5.15 7.16
C THR A 97 -16.32 4.23 7.72
N SER A 98 -16.83 4.56 8.90
CA SER A 98 -18.00 3.89 9.48
C SER A 98 -19.22 4.04 8.57
N ALA A 99 -20.15 3.09 8.63
CA ALA A 99 -21.33 3.07 7.76
C ALA A 99 -22.24 4.31 7.90
N ASP A 100 -22.25 4.92 9.08
CA ASP A 100 -22.99 6.15 9.40
C ASP A 100 -22.19 7.44 9.11
N GLY A 101 -20.91 7.30 8.73
CA GLY A 101 -20.03 8.41 8.37
C GLY A 101 -19.44 9.19 9.54
N SER A 102 -19.67 8.78 10.78
CA SER A 102 -19.28 9.52 11.98
C SER A 102 -17.83 9.27 12.44
N ALA A 103 -17.21 8.16 12.02
CA ALA A 103 -15.82 7.82 12.31
C ALA A 103 -15.04 7.45 11.04
N SER A 104 -13.74 7.72 11.04
CA SER A 104 -12.84 7.28 9.97
C SER A 104 -11.44 6.91 10.48
N GLN A 105 -10.77 6.03 9.74
CA GLN A 105 -9.43 5.54 10.02
C GLN A 105 -8.63 5.43 8.72
N THR A 106 -7.39 5.92 8.73
CA THR A 106 -6.47 5.73 7.60
C THR A 106 -5.79 4.37 7.69
N VAL A 107 -5.86 3.59 6.62
CA VAL A 107 -5.06 2.39 6.40
C VAL A 107 -3.86 2.76 5.54
N THR A 108 -2.66 2.47 6.03
CA THR A 108 -1.40 2.79 5.34
C THR A 108 -0.68 1.51 4.92
N VAL A 109 -0.30 1.43 3.64
CA VAL A 109 0.47 0.30 3.11
C VAL A 109 1.82 0.80 2.62
N THR A 110 2.89 0.20 3.14
CA THR A 110 4.27 0.52 2.77
C THR A 110 4.85 -0.57 1.89
N ILE A 111 5.37 -0.19 0.73
CA ILE A 111 6.12 -1.08 -0.18
C ILE A 111 7.60 -0.79 0.06
N THR A 112 8.38 -1.79 0.46
CA THR A 112 9.83 -1.65 0.69
C THR A 112 10.59 -2.26 -0.47
N GLY A 113 11.56 -1.53 -0.99
CA GLY A 113 12.40 -1.98 -2.09
C GLY A 113 13.40 -3.04 -1.68
N THR A 114 13.76 -3.88 -2.64
CA THR A 114 14.88 -4.81 -2.57
C THR A 114 16.11 -4.23 -3.23
N ASN A 115 17.27 -4.86 -3.03
CA ASN A 115 18.43 -4.50 -3.83
C ASN A 115 18.36 -5.27 -5.15
N ASP A 116 17.84 -4.62 -6.18
CA ASP A 116 17.91 -5.20 -7.51
C ASP A 116 19.37 -5.29 -7.97
N VAL A 117 19.70 -6.39 -8.66
CA VAL A 117 20.99 -6.48 -9.34
C VAL A 117 21.00 -5.35 -10.38
N PRO A 118 22.02 -4.47 -10.38
CA PRO A 118 22.03 -3.35 -11.32
C PRO A 118 21.94 -3.89 -12.75
N GLU A 119 20.87 -3.53 -13.45
CA GLU A 119 20.75 -3.78 -14.87
C GLU A 119 21.72 -2.83 -15.59
N ILE A 120 22.90 -3.34 -15.97
CA ILE A 120 23.84 -2.58 -16.81
C ILE A 120 23.25 -2.52 -18.23
N GLY A 121 22.34 -1.58 -18.45
CA GLY A 121 21.77 -1.24 -19.76
C GLY A 121 22.61 -0.26 -20.58
N GLY A 122 23.83 0.05 -20.14
CA GLY A 122 24.75 0.91 -20.87
C GLY A 122 25.58 0.10 -21.87
N VAL A 123 25.31 0.25 -23.17
CA VAL A 123 26.22 -0.23 -24.22
C VAL A 123 27.61 0.35 -23.93
N ALA A 124 28.54 -0.50 -23.52
CA ALA A 124 29.94 -0.13 -23.40
C ALA A 124 30.54 0.03 -24.81
N THR A 125 30.24 1.12 -25.50
CA THR A 125 31.09 1.56 -26.61
C THR A 125 32.37 2.14 -26.02
N ALA A 126 33.28 1.25 -25.61
CA ALA A 126 34.67 1.60 -25.43
C ALA A 126 35.27 1.79 -26.83
N ALA A 127 35.20 3.01 -27.36
CA ALA A 127 36.16 3.44 -28.36
C ALA A 127 37.49 3.66 -27.62
N VAL A 128 38.29 2.60 -27.51
CA VAL A 128 39.68 2.72 -27.07
C VAL A 128 40.43 3.32 -28.24
N THR A 129 40.62 4.63 -28.24
CA THR A 129 41.61 5.23 -29.11
C THR A 129 42.90 5.33 -28.33
N GLU A 130 43.75 4.32 -28.50
CA GLU A 130 45.14 4.36 -28.07
C GLU A 130 45.86 5.34 -29.01
N TYR A 131 45.88 6.61 -28.62
CA TYR A 131 46.89 7.53 -29.13
C TYR A 131 48.06 7.44 -28.17
N GLU A 132 49.04 6.61 -28.52
CA GLU A 132 50.37 6.71 -27.96
C GLU A 132 50.85 8.17 -28.09
N CYS A 133 51.09 8.79 -26.94
CA CYS A 133 51.64 10.13 -26.85
C CYS A 133 53.04 10.17 -27.46
N CYS A 134 53.32 11.23 -28.21
CA CYS A 134 54.61 11.54 -28.81
C CYS A 134 55.80 11.25 -27.88
N GLN A 135 56.81 10.53 -28.38
CA GLN A 135 58.23 10.93 -28.38
C GLN A 135 59.19 9.77 -28.71
N GLN A 136 59.61 9.68 -29.98
CA GLN A 136 60.98 10.02 -30.44
C GLN A 136 61.15 9.73 -31.92
#